data_AF-A0A354V4A7-F1
#
_entry.id   AF-A0A354V4A7-F1
#
_cell.length_a   1.000
_cell.length_b   1.000
_cell.length_c   1.000
_cell.angle_alpha   90.00
_cell.angle_beta   90.00
_cell.angle_gamma   90.00
#
_symmetry.space_group_name_H-M   'P 1'
#
loop_
_entity.id
_entity.type
_entity.pdbx_description
1 polymer ?
#
loop_
_entity_poly.entity_id
_entity_poly.type
_entity_poly.pdbx_seq_one_letter_code
_entity_poly.pdbx_strand_id
1 'polypeptide(L)' 'MDRNEIPFARQVDIPATYDGLQLNAGYRVDIIARNEVVLELKSVEHILPVHEAQLQTYLRLRVRPKANH' A
#
# COMPACT_ATOMS: atom_id res chain seq x y z
N MET A 1 0.32 -11.55 -18.13
CA MET A 1 1.57 -12.33 -18.21
C MET A 1 2.68 -11.46 -17.67
N ASP A 2 3.39 -11.94 -16.66
CA ASP A 2 4.49 -11.22 -16.03
C ASP A 2 5.67 -11.24 -16.98
N ARG A 3 5.96 -10.08 -17.59
CA ARG A 3 6.97 -9.97 -18.65
C ARG A 3 8.40 -10.18 -18.14
N ASN A 4 8.62 -10.01 -16.84
CA ASN A 4 9.93 -9.98 -16.18
C ASN A 4 9.99 -10.79 -14.86
N GLU A 5 8.99 -11.64 -14.57
CA GLU A 5 8.94 -12.49 -13.36
C GLU A 5 9.19 -11.73 -12.03
N ILE A 6 8.74 -10.48 -11.94
CA ILE A 6 8.87 -9.69 -10.70
C ILE A 6 7.72 -10.08 -9.77
N PRO A 7 7.99 -10.60 -8.55
CA PRO A 7 6.93 -10.90 -7.59
C PRO A 7 6.23 -9.62 -7.15
N PHE A 8 4.90 -9.61 -7.18
CA PHE A 8 4.09 -8.53 -6.64
C PHE A 8 2.80 -9.03 -6.02
N ALA A 9 2.26 -8.23 -5.10
CA ALA A 9 0.91 -8.37 -4.55
C ALA A 9 0.08 -7.17 -4.98
N ARG A 10 -1.23 -7.37 -5.15
CA ARG A 10 -2.19 -6.31 -5.53
C ARG A 10 -3.25 -6.14 -4.45
N GLN A 11 -3.77 -4.92 -4.30
CA GLN A 11 -4.87 -4.58 -3.40
C GLN A 11 -4.59 -5.08 -1.97
N VAL A 12 -3.45 -4.68 -1.42
CA VAL A 12 -2.98 -5.15 -0.12
C VAL A 12 -3.58 -4.27 0.98
N ASP A 13 -4.40 -4.87 1.83
CA ASP A 13 -4.94 -4.19 3.01
C ASP A 13 -3.86 -3.97 4.06
N ILE A 14 -3.81 -2.74 4.58
CA ILE A 14 -2.92 -2.32 5.64
C ILE A 14 -3.76 -2.12 6.91
N PRO A 15 -3.54 -2.93 7.95
CA PRO A 15 -4.18 -2.70 9.23
C PRO A 15 -3.69 -1.37 9.80
N ALA A 16 -4.63 -0.49 10.11
CA ALA A 16 -4.36 0.76 10.81
C ALA A 16 -4.95 0.64 12.23
N THR A 17 -4.09 0.79 13.22
CA THR A 17 -4.51 0.77 14.63
C THR A 17 -4.38 2.16 15.22
N TYR A 18 -5.45 2.65 15.82
CA TYR A 18 -5.47 3.92 16.54
C TYR A 18 -6.00 3.67 17.94
N ASP A 19 -5.23 4.03 18.96
CA ASP A 19 -5.59 3.84 20.37
C ASP A 19 -6.06 2.41 20.70
N GLY A 20 -5.36 1.41 20.17
CA GLY A 20 -5.70 0.00 20.35
C GLY A 20 -6.89 -0.51 19.51
N LEU A 21 -7.62 0.37 18.83
CA LEU A 21 -8.72 0.00 17.95
C LEU A 21 -8.22 -0.24 16.51
N GLN A 22 -8.58 -1.38 15.93
CA GLN A 22 -8.40 -1.61 14.49
C GLN A 22 -9.43 -0.79 13.70
N LEU A 23 -8.93 0.06 12.82
CA LEU A 23 -9.78 0.85 11.93
C LEU A 23 -10.25 -0.03 10.79
N ASN A 24 -11.56 -0.26 10.69
CA ASN A 24 -12.17 -1.01 9.59
C ASN A 24 -12.02 -0.31 8.22
N ALA A 25 -11.78 1.00 8.22
CA ALA A 25 -11.36 1.77 7.04
C ALA A 25 -9.82 1.72 6.91
N GLY A 26 -9.28 0.50 6.85
CA GLY A 26 -7.85 0.28 6.66
C GLY A 26 -7.39 0.87 5.33
N TYR A 27 -6.14 1.30 5.30
CA TYR A 27 -5.53 1.75 4.05
C TYR A 27 -5.35 0.57 3.11
N ARG A 28 -5.48 0.77 1.81
CA ARG A 28 -5.24 -0.28 0.82
C ARG A 28 -4.23 0.20 -0.21
N VAL A 29 -3.17 -0.57 -0.37
CA VAL A 29 -2.14 -0.30 -1.38
C VAL A 29 -2.52 -0.99 -2.68
N ASP A 30 -2.39 -0.28 -3.79
CA ASP A 30 -2.72 -0.84 -5.09
C ASP A 30 -1.80 -2.01 -5.48
N ILE A 31 -0.47 -1.80 -5.38
CA ILE A 31 0.54 -2.81 -5.72
C ILE A 31 1.75 -2.72 -4.78
N ILE A 32 2.28 -3.86 -4.36
CA ILE A 32 3.59 -3.99 -3.70
C ILE A 32 4.45 -4.97 -4.50
N ALA A 33 5.61 -4.53 -4.99
CA ALA A 33 6.57 -5.38 -5.68
C ALA A 33 7.75 -5.73 -4.78
N ARG A 34 8.16 -7.00 -4.79
CA ARG A 34 9.26 -7.56 -3.98
C ARG A 34 9.26 -7.19 -2.49
N ASN A 35 8.09 -6.82 -1.93
CA ASN A 35 7.94 -6.31 -0.57
C ASN A 35 8.80 -5.07 -0.25
N GLU A 36 9.20 -4.33 -1.29
CA GLU A 36 10.16 -3.23 -1.20
C GLU A 36 9.62 -1.96 -1.87
N VAL A 37 8.86 -2.11 -2.95
CA VAL A 37 8.35 -0.98 -3.74
C VAL A 37 6.83 -0.95 -3.66
N VAL A 38 6.30 0.19 -3.21
CA VAL A 38 4.87 0.51 -3.21
C VAL A 38 4.53 1.30 -4.47
N LEU A 39 3.45 0.91 -5.15
CA LEU A 39 2.94 1.61 -6.33
C LEU A 39 1.45 1.93 -6.12
N GLU A 40 1.13 3.22 -6.23
CA GLU A 40 -0.22 3.79 -6.15
C GLU A 40 -0.64 4.32 -7.51
N LEU A 41 -1.83 3.95 -7.98
CA LEU A 41 -2.37 4.41 -9.26
C LEU A 41 -3.44 5.47 -9.00
N LYS A 42 -3.28 6.65 -9.60
CA LYS A 42 -4.26 7.74 -9.51
C LYS A 42 -4.52 8.32 -10.89
N SER A 43 -5.80 8.41 -11.25
CA SER A 43 -6.26 9.12 -12.45
C SER A 43 -6.75 10.50 -12.04
N VAL A 44 -5.82 11.42 -11.82
CA VAL A 44 -6.09 12.78 -11.34
C VAL A 44 -5.27 13.77 -12.15
N GLU A 45 -5.76 15.01 -12.29
CA GLU A 45 -5.06 16.07 -13.03
C GLU A 45 -3.76 16.48 -12.32
N HIS A 46 -3.80 16.53 -10.98
CA HIS A 46 -2.66 16.88 -10.15
C HIS A 46 -2.54 15.98 -8.93
N ILE A 47 -1.30 15.72 -8.51
CA ILE A 47 -1.03 15.10 -7.22
C ILE A 47 -1.19 16.17 -6.13
N LEU A 48 -2.17 15.97 -5.26
CA LEU A 48 -2.41 16.81 -4.10
C LEU A 48 -1.53 16.37 -2.92
N PRO A 49 -1.16 17.27 -1.98
CA PRO A 49 -0.35 16.92 -0.80
C PRO A 49 -0.90 15.77 0.04
N VAL A 50 -2.24 15.58 0.05
CA VAL A 50 -2.88 14.45 0.74
C VAL A 50 -2.47 13.09 0.17
N HIS A 51 -2.20 13.00 -1.14
CA HIS A 51 -1.73 11.77 -1.78
C HIS A 51 -0.30 11.41 -1.32
N GLU A 52 0.54 12.43 -1.13
CA GLU A 52 1.89 12.24 -0.62
C GLU A 52 1.87 11.83 0.86
N ALA A 53 1.06 12.51 1.67
CA ALA A 53 0.88 12.16 3.08
C ALA A 53 0.36 10.73 3.27
N GLN A 54 -0.54 10.28 2.39
CA GLN A 54 -1.01 8.89 2.34
C GLN A 54 0.16 7.94 2.08
N LEU A 55 0.97 8.17 1.04
CA LEU A 55 2.11 7.31 0.71
C LEU A 55 3.15 7.28 1.85
N GLN A 56 3.45 8.43 2.46
CA GLN A 56 4.36 8.52 3.61
C GLN A 56 3.85 7.70 4.80
N THR A 57 2.53 7.66 5.01
CA THR A 57 1.92 6.82 6.05
C THR A 57 2.19 5.33 5.78
N TYR A 58 2.09 4.89 4.52
CA TYR A 58 2.36 3.49 4.15
C TYR A 58 3.81 3.11 4.40
N LEU A 59 4.75 3.98 4.01
CA LEU A 59 6.17 3.74 4.23
C LEU A 59 6.52 3.66 5.72
N ARG A 60 5.92 4.53 6.55
CA ARG A 60 6.11 4.52 8.01
C ARG A 60 5.54 3.27 8.68
N LEU A 61 4.39 2.79 8.20
CA LEU A 61 3.77 1.55 8.69
C LEU A 61 4.51 0.27 8.23
N ARG A 62 5.61 0.40 7.46
CA ARG A 62 6.42 -0.71 6.94
C ARG A 62 5.55 -1.77 6.27
N VAL A 63 4.69 -1.32 5.37
CA VAL A 63 3.72 -2.20 4.70
C VAL A 63 4.46 -3.35 4.02
N ARG A 64 4.12 -4.57 4.44
CA ARG A 64 4.56 -5.82 3.82
C ARG A 64 3.32 -6.66 3.57
N PRO A 65 3.17 -7.27 2.39
CA PRO A 65 2.11 -8.24 2.20
C PRO A 65 2.28 -9.35 3.23
N LYS A 66 1.17 -9.76 3.86
CA LYS A 66 1.19 -10.92 4.74
C LYS A 66 1.66 -12.12 3.91
N ALA A 67 2.62 -12.88 4.42
CA ALA A 67 2.97 -14.15 3.80
C ALA A 67 1.75 -15.06 3.90
N ASN A 68 1.10 -15.32 2.76
CA ASN A 68 0.07 -16.34 2.67
C ASN A 68 0.72 -17.68 3.03
N HIS A 69 0.26 -18.29 4.13
CA HIS A 69 0.39 -19.73 4.35
C HIS A 69 -0.79 -20.42 3.68
#